data_AF-A0A9P1CBJ7-F1
#
_entry.id   AF-A0A9P1CBJ7-F1
#
_cell.length_a   1.000
_cell.length_b   1.000
_cell.length_c   1.000
_cell.angle_alpha   90.00
_cell.angle_beta   90.00
_cell.angle_gamma   90.00
#
_symmetry.space_group_name_H-M   'P 1'
#
loop_
_entity.id
_entity.type
_entity.pdbx_description
1 polymer ?
#
loop_
_entity_poly.entity_id
_entity_poly.type
_entity_poly.pdbx_seq_one_letter_code
_entity_poly.pdbx_strand_id
1 'polypeptide(L)'
;MLASKYRAARLDLLDFTPESPNTSNYMDLNQSAGYALGIIVMLKAMVGAFACHFAIKCSSFCRVNVGTSMRSACCAFGCVAYSSIYEANKLLERTCTLVVLCTALGGGWSLEQPGGPLLEFYPTWRFVLTSICDCGGPYAVNIVRWWMKHYDAKTAKRHIGLANSAIIRRLDKGKLQVERGPKKSQVIQTCAKYQDRSGKLRYKGTSHLRDTQIYTPRFARAMCDLVEDLKATCRGQPKIIGDPPMAFETMQMDWVSDSDMWQFVDFQEIYSYLRGSKRLQIPDMWRPLVPKKLN
;
A
#
# COMPACT_ATOMS: atom_id res chain seq x y z
N MET A 1 -12.49 30.23 9.30
CA MET A 1 -11.99 28.99 8.67
C MET A 1 -12.70 27.82 9.35
N LEU A 2 -13.76 27.28 8.74
CA LEU A 2 -14.53 26.17 9.33
C LEU A 2 -13.65 24.93 9.35
N ALA A 3 -13.34 24.42 10.55
CA ALA A 3 -12.65 23.15 10.70
C ALA A 3 -13.55 22.05 10.14
N SER A 4 -13.33 21.64 8.89
CA SER A 4 -13.93 20.44 8.34
C SER A 4 -13.55 19.27 9.24
N LYS A 5 -14.56 18.67 9.89
CA LYS A 5 -14.40 17.45 10.68
C LYS A 5 -14.11 16.30 9.71
N TYR A 6 -12.84 16.12 9.35
CA TYR A 6 -12.40 14.92 8.66
C TYR A 6 -12.63 13.72 9.58
N ARG A 7 -13.39 12.73 9.12
CA ARG A 7 -13.37 11.40 9.74
C ARG A 7 -12.22 10.62 9.11
N ALA A 8 -11.05 10.68 9.75
CA ALA A 8 -9.95 9.79 9.39
C ALA A 8 -10.21 8.40 10.00
N ALA A 9 -10.44 7.40 9.16
CA ALA A 9 -10.34 6.01 9.59
C ALA A 9 -8.86 5.61 9.47
N ARG A 10 -8.18 5.46 10.61
CA ARG A 10 -6.84 4.86 10.66
C ARG A 10 -7.02 3.35 10.73
N LEU A 11 -6.65 2.67 9.65
CA LEU A 11 -6.43 1.22 9.67
C LEU A 11 -4.96 1.02 10.03
N ASP A 12 -4.68 0.79 11.30
CA ASP A 12 -3.32 0.52 11.76
C ASP A 12 -2.91 -0.88 11.36
N LEU A 13 -2.11 -0.97 10.30
CA LEU A 13 -1.71 -2.23 9.68
C LEU A 13 -0.75 -3.07 10.53
N LEU A 14 -0.31 -2.55 11.68
CA LEU A 14 0.78 -3.11 12.47
C LEU A 14 0.59 -2.76 13.95
N ASP A 15 -0.41 -3.34 14.61
CA ASP A 15 -0.36 -3.50 16.06
C ASP A 15 0.75 -4.53 16.35
N PHE A 16 1.95 -4.04 16.61
CA PHE A 16 3.07 -4.83 17.13
C PHE A 16 3.20 -4.64 18.64
N THR A 17 2.09 -4.51 19.36
CA THR A 17 2.09 -4.91 20.77
C THR A 17 2.64 -6.34 20.81
N PRO A 18 3.63 -6.63 21.69
CA PRO A 18 4.13 -7.99 21.85
C PRO A 18 2.92 -8.88 22.07
N GLU A 19 2.77 -9.86 21.18
CA GLU A 19 1.70 -10.85 21.09
C GLU A 19 0.91 -10.93 22.40
N SER A 20 -0.16 -10.14 22.50
CA SER A 20 -1.29 -10.63 23.27
C SER A 20 -1.80 -11.78 22.41
N PRO A 21 -1.77 -13.04 22.90
CA PRO A 21 -2.23 -14.18 22.13
C PRO A 21 -3.71 -14.09 21.70
N ASN A 22 -4.43 -13.04 22.15
CA ASN A 22 -5.86 -12.86 21.94
C ASN A 22 -6.27 -11.58 21.21
N THR A 23 -5.35 -10.72 20.73
CA THR A 23 -5.75 -9.57 19.90
C THR A 23 -5.48 -9.87 18.44
N SER A 24 -6.45 -10.48 17.77
CA SER A 24 -6.46 -10.57 16.31
C SER A 24 -6.41 -9.15 15.74
N ASN A 25 -5.30 -8.81 15.07
CA ASN A 25 -5.16 -7.52 14.40
C ASN A 25 -6.05 -7.51 13.15
N TYR A 26 -7.33 -7.23 13.33
CA TYR A 26 -8.32 -7.12 12.25
C TYR A 26 -8.02 -5.98 11.26
N MET A 27 -6.98 -5.19 11.50
CA MET A 27 -6.56 -4.10 10.62
C MET A 27 -5.35 -4.48 9.75
N ASP A 28 -4.80 -5.69 9.86
CA ASP A 28 -3.70 -6.15 9.01
C ASP A 28 -4.18 -6.55 7.59
N LEU A 29 -3.73 -5.84 6.56
CA LEU A 29 -4.07 -6.13 5.16
C LEU A 29 -3.50 -7.47 4.66
N ASN A 30 -2.54 -8.09 5.36
CA ASN A 30 -2.11 -9.46 5.03
C ASN A 30 -3.09 -10.51 5.54
N GLN A 31 -3.91 -10.18 6.54
CA GLN A 31 -4.99 -11.05 7.01
C GLN A 31 -6.25 -10.85 6.15
N SER A 32 -6.99 -11.93 5.91
CA SER A 32 -8.23 -11.85 5.14
C SER A 32 -9.24 -10.84 5.70
N ALA A 33 -9.37 -10.79 7.03
CA ALA A 33 -10.27 -9.87 7.71
C ALA A 33 -9.89 -8.40 7.46
N GLY A 34 -8.61 -8.06 7.58
CA GLY A 34 -8.16 -6.68 7.38
C GLY A 34 -8.23 -6.23 5.93
N TYR A 35 -7.91 -7.12 4.97
CA TYR A 35 -8.10 -6.82 3.56
C TYR A 35 -9.57 -6.66 3.17
N ALA A 36 -10.45 -7.55 3.65
CA ALA A 36 -11.90 -7.40 3.45
C ALA A 36 -12.43 -6.09 4.06
N LEU A 37 -11.97 -5.72 5.26
CA LEU A 37 -12.29 -4.44 5.88
C LEU A 37 -11.82 -3.26 5.03
N GLY A 38 -10.59 -3.30 4.50
CA GLY A 38 -10.05 -2.29 3.60
C GLY A 38 -10.91 -2.08 2.35
N ILE A 39 -11.34 -3.17 1.71
CA ILE A 39 -12.27 -3.13 0.56
C ILE A 39 -13.60 -2.49 0.97
N ILE A 40 -14.21 -2.95 2.07
CA ILE A 40 -15.50 -2.42 2.55
C ILE A 40 -15.42 -0.93 2.87
N VAL A 41 -14.33 -0.48 3.50
CA VAL A 41 -14.12 0.94 3.81
C VAL A 41 -14.08 1.78 2.53
N MET A 42 -13.43 1.30 1.47
CA MET A 42 -13.42 1.99 0.17
C MET A 42 -14.77 1.97 -0.51
N LEU A 43 -15.47 0.83 -0.52
CA LEU A 43 -16.80 0.71 -1.13
C LEU A 43 -17.86 1.55 -0.39
N LYS A 44 -17.64 1.87 0.89
CA LYS A 44 -18.48 2.79 1.68
C LYS A 44 -18.07 4.26 1.55
N ALA A 45 -16.94 4.55 0.91
CA ALA A 45 -16.53 5.92 0.67
C ALA A 45 -17.47 6.57 -0.34
N MET A 46 -17.64 7.89 -0.24
CA MET A 46 -18.39 8.65 -1.23
C MET A 46 -17.58 8.72 -2.52
N VAL A 47 -18.14 8.19 -3.61
CA VAL A 47 -17.54 8.19 -4.95
C VAL A 47 -17.07 9.60 -5.31
N GLY A 48 -15.83 9.73 -5.79
CA GLY A 48 -15.21 11.01 -6.16
C GLY A 48 -14.80 11.91 -4.99
N ALA A 49 -15.13 11.56 -3.74
CA ALA A 49 -15.01 12.47 -2.59
C ALA A 49 -14.18 11.91 -1.43
N PHE A 50 -13.21 11.05 -1.72
CA PHE A 50 -12.31 10.45 -0.73
C PHE A 50 -10.86 10.40 -1.21
N ALA A 51 -9.95 10.21 -0.26
CA ALA A 51 -8.55 9.97 -0.58
C ALA A 51 -7.95 8.89 0.31
N CYS A 52 -7.00 8.13 -0.24
CA CYS A 52 -6.30 7.06 0.45
C CYS A 52 -4.79 7.29 0.44
N HIS A 53 -4.14 7.04 1.57
CA HIS A 53 -2.69 6.99 1.66
C HIS A 53 -2.28 5.56 1.98
N PHE A 54 -1.49 4.98 1.09
CA PHE A 54 -0.96 3.63 1.18
C PHE A 54 0.53 3.69 1.49
N ALA A 55 0.99 2.69 2.24
CA ALA A 55 2.39 2.50 2.54
C ALA A 55 2.70 1.01 2.43
N ILE A 56 3.72 0.66 1.65
CA ILE A 56 4.17 -0.73 1.58
C ILE A 56 5.33 -0.98 2.54
N LYS A 57 5.53 -2.24 2.91
CA LYS A 57 6.63 -2.64 3.78
C LYS A 57 7.97 -2.27 3.15
N CYS A 58 8.57 -1.21 3.68
CA CYS A 58 9.77 -0.59 3.13
C CYS A 58 10.97 -1.55 3.05
N SER A 59 11.05 -2.56 3.92
CA SER A 59 12.17 -3.50 3.92
C SER A 59 12.18 -4.43 2.70
N SER A 60 11.05 -4.70 2.06
CA SER A 60 11.04 -5.74 1.03
C SER A 60 11.38 -5.20 -0.35
N PHE A 61 11.01 -3.96 -0.65
CA PHE A 61 11.14 -3.36 -1.99
C PHE A 61 12.24 -2.30 -2.10
N CYS A 62 13.28 -2.38 -1.26
CA CYS A 62 14.42 -1.46 -1.31
C CYS A 62 15.71 -2.17 -1.71
N ARG A 63 16.56 -1.48 -2.48
CA ARG A 63 17.84 -2.01 -2.98
C ARG A 63 18.77 -2.53 -1.87
N VAL A 64 18.72 -1.94 -0.67
CA VAL A 64 19.57 -2.37 0.45
C VAL A 64 19.26 -3.79 0.93
N ASN A 65 18.07 -4.30 0.62
CA ASN A 65 17.64 -5.64 1.03
C ASN A 65 17.67 -6.64 -0.14
N VAL A 66 18.34 -6.33 -1.26
CA VAL A 66 18.53 -7.28 -2.37
C VAL A 66 19.20 -8.57 -1.89
N GLY A 67 20.21 -8.47 -1.01
CA GLY A 67 20.92 -9.66 -0.52
C GLY A 67 20.08 -10.61 0.35
N THR A 68 19.00 -10.13 0.97
CA THR A 68 18.11 -10.95 1.82
C THR A 68 16.80 -11.30 1.12
N SER A 69 16.28 -10.40 0.28
CA SER A 69 15.07 -10.63 -0.50
C SER A 69 15.31 -11.39 -1.80
N MET A 70 16.55 -11.36 -2.30
CA MET A 70 16.93 -11.78 -3.65
C MET A 70 16.16 -11.05 -4.77
N ARG A 71 15.55 -9.90 -4.47
CA ARG A 71 14.83 -9.12 -5.49
C ARG A 71 15.81 -8.38 -6.37
N SER A 72 15.47 -8.26 -7.64
CA SER A 72 16.19 -7.41 -8.61
C SER A 72 15.20 -6.89 -9.66
N ALA A 73 15.67 -6.08 -10.61
CA ALA A 73 14.84 -5.68 -11.73
C ALA A 73 14.36 -6.88 -12.58
N CYS A 74 15.16 -7.96 -12.63
CA CYS A 74 14.83 -9.19 -13.37
C CYS A 74 14.15 -10.26 -12.50
N CYS A 75 14.13 -10.07 -11.18
CA CYS A 75 13.50 -10.97 -10.22
C CYS A 75 12.71 -10.12 -9.22
N ALA A 76 11.64 -9.47 -9.68
CA ALA A 76 10.92 -8.51 -8.87
C ALA A 76 10.21 -9.16 -7.67
N PHE A 77 9.83 -10.44 -7.78
CA PHE A 77 9.19 -11.22 -6.71
C PHE A 77 10.14 -11.63 -5.57
N GLY A 78 11.44 -11.79 -5.86
CA GLY A 78 12.44 -12.27 -4.92
C GLY A 78 12.32 -13.76 -4.61
N CYS A 79 12.97 -14.20 -3.53
CA CYS A 79 12.89 -15.58 -3.06
C CYS A 79 11.60 -15.81 -2.27
N VAL A 80 10.54 -16.26 -2.95
CA VAL A 80 9.22 -16.50 -2.35
C VAL A 80 9.18 -17.62 -1.31
N ALA A 81 10.21 -18.47 -1.26
CA ALA A 81 10.40 -19.45 -0.19
C ALA A 81 10.59 -18.80 1.19
N TYR A 82 10.96 -17.52 1.25
CA TYR A 82 11.00 -16.76 2.48
C TYR A 82 9.62 -16.19 2.79
N SER A 83 9.01 -16.60 3.90
CA SER A 83 7.69 -16.12 4.34
C SER A 83 7.59 -14.59 4.33
N SER A 84 8.62 -13.89 4.82
CA SER A 84 8.65 -12.41 4.82
C SER A 84 8.60 -11.76 3.42
N ILE A 85 9.04 -12.48 2.39
CA ILE A 85 9.01 -12.03 0.98
C ILE A 85 7.66 -12.34 0.36
N TYR A 86 7.10 -13.54 0.64
CA TYR A 86 5.74 -13.90 0.28
C TYR A 86 4.72 -12.91 0.85
N GLU A 87 4.76 -12.66 2.16
CA GLU A 87 3.90 -11.70 2.86
C GLU A 87 4.03 -10.27 2.31
N ALA A 88 5.22 -9.90 1.84
CA ALA A 88 5.42 -8.58 1.24
C ALA A 88 4.86 -8.49 -0.18
N ASN A 89 4.90 -9.58 -0.95
CA ASN A 89 4.23 -9.65 -2.25
C ASN A 89 2.71 -9.59 -2.08
N LYS A 90 2.17 -10.36 -1.13
CA LYS A 90 0.75 -10.36 -0.76
C LYS A 90 0.26 -8.97 -0.37
N LEU A 91 0.97 -8.30 0.54
CA LEU A 91 0.65 -6.92 0.93
C LEU A 91 0.66 -5.98 -0.26
N LEU A 92 1.67 -6.09 -1.12
CA LEU A 92 1.80 -5.24 -2.29
C LEU A 92 0.63 -5.44 -3.25
N GLU A 93 0.32 -6.67 -3.64
CA GLU A 93 -0.75 -6.90 -4.61
C GLU A 93 -2.12 -6.54 -4.06
N ARG A 94 -2.37 -6.79 -2.76
CA ARG A 94 -3.57 -6.27 -2.07
C ARG A 94 -3.60 -4.74 -2.03
N THR A 95 -2.44 -4.08 -1.96
CA THR A 95 -2.37 -2.62 -2.08
C THR A 95 -2.66 -2.18 -3.53
N CYS A 96 -2.16 -2.91 -4.52
CA CYS A 96 -2.42 -2.65 -5.93
C CYS A 96 -3.91 -2.72 -6.27
N THR A 97 -4.63 -3.74 -5.79
CA THR A 97 -6.09 -3.85 -5.97
C THR A 97 -6.84 -2.71 -5.30
N LEU A 98 -6.41 -2.29 -4.11
CA LEU A 98 -6.96 -1.14 -3.40
C LEU A 98 -6.70 0.18 -4.13
N VAL A 99 -5.53 0.35 -4.76
CA VAL A 99 -5.22 1.50 -5.63
C VAL A 99 -6.11 1.51 -6.88
N VAL A 100 -6.34 0.35 -7.51
CA VAL A 100 -7.26 0.21 -8.64
C VAL A 100 -8.67 0.58 -8.21
N LEU A 101 -9.16 0.03 -7.10
CA LEU A 101 -10.50 0.32 -6.56
C LEU A 101 -10.64 1.82 -6.22
N CYS A 102 -9.65 2.40 -5.55
CA CYS A 102 -9.64 3.83 -5.24
C CYS A 102 -9.74 4.67 -6.51
N THR A 103 -8.97 4.32 -7.55
CA THR A 103 -8.98 5.04 -8.83
C THR A 103 -10.31 4.90 -9.56
N ALA A 104 -10.89 3.69 -9.60
CA ALA A 104 -12.17 3.43 -10.25
C ALA A 104 -13.32 4.21 -9.60
N LEU A 105 -13.29 4.35 -8.27
CA LEU A 105 -14.26 5.14 -7.50
C LEU A 105 -13.97 6.66 -7.56
N GLY A 106 -13.00 7.12 -8.35
CA GLY A 106 -12.65 8.54 -8.48
C GLY A 106 -11.96 9.13 -7.25
N GLY A 107 -11.40 8.30 -6.37
CA GLY A 107 -10.67 8.75 -5.20
C GLY A 107 -9.23 9.16 -5.51
N GLY A 108 -8.72 10.14 -4.76
CA GLY A 108 -7.30 10.46 -4.76
C GLY A 108 -6.50 9.39 -4.00
N TRP A 109 -5.36 8.95 -4.52
CA TRP A 109 -4.48 8.04 -3.80
C TRP A 109 -3.04 8.50 -3.79
N SER A 110 -2.31 8.06 -2.78
CA SER A 110 -0.85 8.12 -2.74
C SER A 110 -0.30 6.79 -2.21
N LEU A 111 0.81 6.33 -2.75
CA LEU A 111 1.54 5.15 -2.33
C LEU A 111 2.98 5.54 -1.98
N GLU A 112 3.33 5.40 -0.71
CA GLU A 112 4.66 5.67 -0.19
C GLU A 112 5.53 4.41 -0.19
N GLN A 113 6.81 4.61 -0.52
CA GLN A 113 7.86 3.64 -0.37
C GLN A 113 9.22 4.31 -0.08
N PRO A 114 10.18 3.59 0.50
CA PRO A 114 11.53 4.11 0.71
C PRO A 114 12.26 4.39 -0.61
N GLY A 115 13.30 5.24 -0.55
CA GLY A 115 14.18 5.51 -1.68
C GLY A 115 14.90 4.26 -2.22
N GLY A 116 15.09 4.22 -3.54
CA GLY A 116 15.70 3.11 -4.28
C GLY A 116 14.74 1.94 -4.51
N PRO A 117 13.58 2.18 -5.14
CA PRO A 117 12.49 1.23 -5.13
C PRO A 117 12.71 0.12 -6.15
N LEU A 118 12.50 -1.11 -5.74
CA LEU A 118 12.35 -2.25 -6.66
C LEU A 118 10.89 -2.44 -7.10
N LEU A 119 9.96 -1.73 -6.45
CA LEU A 119 8.55 -1.76 -6.76
C LEU A 119 8.25 -1.42 -8.22
N GLU A 120 9.01 -0.50 -8.81
CA GLU A 120 8.83 -0.08 -10.21
C GLU A 120 9.05 -1.21 -11.23
N PHE A 121 9.66 -2.31 -10.81
CA PHE A 121 9.87 -3.52 -11.61
C PHE A 121 8.83 -4.61 -11.33
N TYR A 122 7.96 -4.43 -10.34
CA TYR A 122 6.96 -5.42 -9.99
C TYR A 122 5.86 -5.49 -11.05
N PRO A 123 5.59 -6.66 -11.68
CA PRO A 123 4.68 -6.76 -12.83
C PRO A 123 3.28 -6.20 -12.57
N THR A 124 2.64 -6.63 -11.48
CA THR A 124 1.30 -6.18 -11.09
C THR A 124 1.25 -4.67 -10.86
N TRP A 125 2.31 -4.08 -10.28
CA TRP A 125 2.36 -2.63 -10.08
C TRP A 125 2.51 -1.88 -11.40
N ARG A 126 3.34 -2.38 -12.32
CA ARG A 126 3.48 -1.81 -13.67
C ARG A 126 2.16 -1.86 -14.42
N PHE A 127 1.46 -2.98 -14.37
CA PHE A 127 0.13 -3.12 -14.96
C PHE A 127 -0.82 -2.05 -14.41
N VAL A 128 -0.90 -1.89 -13.09
CA VAL A 128 -1.74 -0.85 -12.47
C VAL A 128 -1.36 0.55 -12.95
N LEU A 129 -0.06 0.89 -12.98
CA LEU A 129 0.39 2.20 -13.43
C LEU A 129 0.04 2.46 -14.90
N THR A 130 0.24 1.48 -15.78
CA THR A 130 -0.11 1.57 -17.20
C THR A 130 -1.61 1.81 -17.36
N SER A 131 -2.46 1.00 -16.71
CA SER A 131 -3.92 1.13 -16.79
C SER A 131 -4.42 2.51 -16.32
N ILE A 132 -3.82 3.06 -15.26
CA ILE A 132 -4.15 4.39 -14.75
C ILE A 132 -3.74 5.48 -15.76
N CYS A 133 -2.58 5.34 -16.39
CA CYS A 133 -2.11 6.25 -17.43
C CYS A 133 -2.93 6.14 -18.73
N ASP A 134 -3.36 4.96 -19.11
CA ASP A 134 -4.23 4.75 -20.28
C ASP A 134 -5.57 5.47 -20.09
N CYS A 135 -6.11 5.48 -18.87
CA CYS A 135 -7.35 6.18 -18.54
C CYS A 135 -7.15 7.70 -18.34
N GLY A 136 -6.08 8.11 -17.66
CA GLY A 136 -5.88 9.48 -17.19
C GLY A 136 -4.86 10.31 -17.98
N GLY A 137 -4.24 9.72 -19.01
CA GLY A 137 -3.15 10.30 -19.79
C GLY A 137 -1.77 10.14 -19.15
N PRO A 138 -0.70 10.59 -19.84
CA PRO A 138 0.70 10.40 -19.42
C PRO A 138 1.08 11.09 -18.11
N TYR A 139 0.25 12.00 -17.61
CA TYR A 139 0.43 12.73 -16.35
C TYR A 139 -0.55 12.27 -15.26
N ALA A 140 -1.22 11.13 -15.44
CA ALA A 140 -2.14 10.58 -14.47
C ALA A 140 -1.42 10.23 -13.16
N VAL A 141 -0.18 9.74 -13.24
CA VAL A 141 0.63 9.35 -12.08
C VAL A 141 1.76 10.35 -11.87
N ASN A 142 1.90 10.81 -10.63
CA ASN A 142 2.87 11.79 -10.20
C ASN A 142 3.82 11.18 -9.18
N ILE A 143 5.11 11.45 -9.35
CA ILE A 143 6.16 11.03 -8.41
C ILE A 143 6.58 12.24 -7.58
N VAL A 144 6.69 12.04 -6.28
CA VAL A 144 7.27 13.01 -5.34
C VAL A 144 8.36 12.34 -4.53
N ARG A 145 9.36 13.12 -4.10
CA ARG A 145 10.39 12.66 -3.17
C ARG A 145 10.47 13.64 -2.03
N TRP A 146 10.55 13.16 -0.80
CA TRP A 146 10.70 14.04 0.36
C TRP A 146 11.61 13.43 1.42
N TRP A 147 12.09 14.28 2.32
CA TRP A 147 12.82 13.86 3.51
C TRP A 147 11.85 13.82 4.68
N MET A 148 11.75 12.68 5.38
CA MET A 148 10.93 12.60 6.60
C MET A 148 11.44 13.54 7.70
N LYS A 149 12.71 13.96 7.63
CA LYS A 149 13.27 14.99 8.52
C LYS A 149 12.56 16.35 8.41
N HIS A 150 12.03 16.69 7.23
CA HIS A 150 11.20 17.90 7.03
C HIS A 150 9.83 17.83 7.74
N TYR A 151 9.50 16.65 8.26
CA TYR A 151 8.31 16.34 9.02
C TYR A 151 8.68 15.82 10.41
N ASP A 152 9.78 16.29 10.99
CA ASP A 152 10.22 15.98 12.36
C ASP A 152 10.58 14.52 12.64
N ALA A 153 10.78 13.69 11.61
CA ALA A 153 11.27 12.34 11.86
C ALA A 153 12.69 12.37 12.43
N LYS A 154 12.99 11.40 13.31
CA LYS A 154 14.31 11.32 13.96
C LYS A 154 15.42 11.12 12.92
N THR A 155 15.17 10.31 11.90
CA THR A 155 16.12 10.00 10.82
C THR A 155 15.83 10.80 9.54
N ALA A 156 16.89 11.13 8.81
CA ALA A 156 16.81 11.74 7.48
C ALA A 156 16.56 10.68 6.39
N LYS A 157 15.49 9.90 6.54
CA LYS A 157 15.11 8.92 5.51
C LYS A 157 14.47 9.65 4.32
N ARG A 158 14.93 9.32 3.12
CA ARG A 158 14.33 9.80 1.87
C ARG A 158 13.25 8.83 1.41
N HIS A 159 12.07 9.38 1.15
CA HIS A 159 10.89 8.64 0.71
C HIS A 159 10.56 9.00 -0.73
N ILE A 160 9.89 8.10 -1.42
CA ILE A 160 9.32 8.27 -2.75
C ILE A 160 7.84 7.96 -2.64
N GLY A 161 7.00 8.86 -3.14
CA GLY A 161 5.57 8.65 -3.26
C GLY A 161 5.16 8.65 -4.71
N LEU A 162 4.22 7.78 -5.06
CA LEU A 162 3.43 7.88 -6.28
C LEU A 162 2.02 8.33 -5.89
N ALA A 163 1.36 9.13 -6.72
CA ALA A 163 -0.02 9.54 -6.50
C ALA A 163 -0.72 9.80 -7.82
N ASN A 164 -2.05 9.69 -7.85
CA ASN A 164 -2.82 10.10 -9.04
C ASN A 164 -3.14 11.60 -9.09
N SER A 165 -2.51 12.42 -8.25
CA SER A 165 -2.67 13.88 -8.23
C SER A 165 -1.31 14.57 -8.15
N ALA A 166 -1.14 15.66 -8.90
CA ALA A 166 0.09 16.45 -8.93
C ALA A 166 0.35 17.21 -7.61
N ILE A 167 -0.71 17.45 -6.82
CA ILE A 167 -0.66 18.16 -5.54
C ILE A 167 0.25 17.45 -4.54
N ILE A 168 0.44 16.13 -4.67
CA ILE A 168 1.35 15.37 -3.81
C ILE A 168 2.76 15.94 -3.78
N ARG A 169 3.19 16.65 -4.85
CA ARG A 169 4.51 17.29 -4.94
C ARG A 169 4.75 18.34 -3.86
N ARG A 170 3.70 18.88 -3.23
CA ARG A 170 3.82 19.78 -2.07
C ARG A 170 4.47 19.12 -0.85
N LEU A 171 4.56 17.79 -0.83
CA LEU A 171 5.33 17.08 0.20
C LEU A 171 6.84 17.29 0.06
N ASP A 172 7.34 17.63 -1.12
CA ASP A 172 8.75 17.94 -1.33
C ASP A 172 9.05 19.36 -0.84
N LYS A 173 9.78 19.48 0.28
CA LYS A 173 10.29 20.77 0.78
C LYS A 173 11.74 21.05 0.35
N GLY A 174 12.21 20.38 -0.70
CA GLY A 174 13.53 20.58 -1.29
C GLY A 174 14.63 19.70 -0.69
N LYS A 175 15.88 20.12 -0.92
CA LYS A 175 17.06 19.43 -0.38
C LYS A 175 17.16 19.70 1.12
N LEU A 176 17.47 18.66 1.90
CA LEU A 176 17.78 18.81 3.31
C LEU A 176 19.08 19.62 3.44
N GLN A 177 18.99 20.85 3.94
CA GLN A 177 20.16 21.66 4.26
C GLN A 177 20.75 21.14 5.57
N VAL A 178 21.88 20.46 5.48
CA VAL A 178 22.63 19.97 6.63
C VAL A 178 23.79 20.93 6.83
N GLU A 179 23.54 22.08 7.48
CA GLU A 179 24.59 23.09 7.72
C GLU A 179 25.80 22.52 8.47
N ARG A 180 25.57 21.50 9.30
CA ARG A 180 26.58 20.61 9.87
C ARG A 180 25.96 19.22 9.92
N GLY A 181 26.63 18.22 9.33
CA GLY A 181 26.17 16.83 9.38
C GLY A 181 25.80 16.42 10.82
N PRO A 182 24.86 15.47 11.01
CA PRO A 182 24.47 15.04 12.35
C PRO A 182 25.73 14.67 13.14
N LYS A 183 25.88 15.20 14.36
CA LYS A 183 26.97 14.80 15.25
C LYS A 183 26.92 13.27 15.38
N LYS A 184 28.07 12.58 15.43
CA LYS A 184 28.10 11.10 15.54
C LYS A 184 27.17 10.55 16.64
N SER A 185 26.99 11.29 17.73
CA SER A 185 26.07 10.98 18.84
C SER A 185 24.57 11.03 18.50
N GLN A 186 24.19 11.59 17.36
CA GLN A 186 22.81 11.70 16.87
C GLN A 186 22.48 10.69 15.76
N VAL A 187 23.45 9.87 15.33
CA VAL A 187 23.23 8.86 14.29
C VAL A 187 22.50 7.67 14.93
N ILE A 188 21.19 7.62 14.72
CA ILE A 188 20.35 6.51 15.15
C ILE A 188 20.74 5.26 14.35
N GLN A 189 21.35 4.29 15.01
CA GLN A 189 21.67 3.01 14.41
C GLN A 189 20.40 2.15 14.34
N THR A 190 19.80 2.04 13.16
CA THR A 190 18.61 1.22 12.91
C THR A 190 18.94 -0.25 12.58
N CYS A 191 20.20 -0.54 12.25
CA CYS A 191 20.65 -1.88 11.92
C CYS A 191 21.99 -2.20 12.60
N ALA A 192 22.05 -3.34 13.28
CA ALA A 192 23.27 -3.91 13.82
C ALA A 192 23.81 -4.97 12.87
N LYS A 193 25.11 -4.89 12.57
CA LYS A 193 25.84 -5.93 11.84
C LYS A 193 26.40 -6.92 12.84
N TYR A 194 26.35 -8.22 12.53
CA TYR A 194 26.95 -9.26 13.37
C TYR A 194 27.49 -10.38 12.48
N GLN A 195 28.49 -11.11 12.95
CA GLN A 195 28.97 -12.31 12.27
C GLN A 195 28.25 -13.52 12.86
N ASP A 196 27.71 -14.39 12.02
CA ASP A 196 27.08 -15.64 12.49
C ASP A 196 28.14 -16.71 12.80
N ARG A 197 27.69 -17.86 13.32
CA ARG A 197 28.58 -19.00 13.65
C ARG A 197 29.33 -19.56 12.44
N SER A 198 28.88 -19.27 11.23
CA SER A 198 29.54 -19.69 9.98
C SER A 198 30.52 -18.64 9.44
N GLY A 199 30.80 -17.58 10.20
CA GLY A 199 31.67 -16.50 9.77
C GLY A 199 31.02 -15.52 8.79
N LYS A 200 29.72 -15.67 8.48
CA LYS A 200 29.03 -14.80 7.51
C LYS A 200 28.51 -13.54 8.19
N LEU A 201 28.70 -12.39 7.54
CA LEU A 201 28.14 -11.12 7.99
C LEU A 201 26.61 -11.12 7.80
N ARG A 202 25.90 -10.87 8.90
CA ARG A 202 24.44 -10.78 8.98
C ARG A 202 24.03 -9.42 9.55
N TYR A 203 22.75 -9.12 9.40
CA TYR A 203 22.14 -7.86 9.79
C TYR A 203 20.90 -8.13 10.63
N LYS A 204 20.73 -7.40 11.73
CA LYS A 204 19.52 -7.41 12.54
C LYS A 204 19.02 -5.99 12.78
N GLY A 205 17.70 -5.81 12.84
CA GLY A 205 17.11 -4.53 13.22
C GLY A 205 17.41 -4.21 14.68
N THR A 206 17.58 -2.93 15.01
CA THR A 206 17.65 -2.45 16.41
C THR A 206 16.25 -2.03 16.89
N SER A 207 16.08 -1.76 18.18
CA SER A 207 14.84 -1.19 18.71
C SER A 207 14.43 0.10 18.00
N HIS A 208 15.42 0.92 17.63
CA HIS A 208 15.19 2.17 16.88
C HIS A 208 14.67 1.97 15.47
N LEU A 209 14.84 0.79 14.86
CA LEU A 209 14.26 0.53 13.54
C LEU A 209 12.74 0.67 13.58
N ARG A 210 12.09 0.20 14.65
CA ARG A 210 10.63 0.26 14.81
C ARG A 210 10.13 1.69 14.93
N ASP A 211 10.77 2.50 15.77
CA ASP A 211 10.47 3.93 15.91
C ASP A 211 10.48 4.68 14.57
N THR A 212 11.33 4.24 13.64
CA THR A 212 11.48 4.89 12.32
C THR A 212 10.45 4.42 11.28
N GLN A 213 9.55 3.50 11.64
CA GLN A 213 8.48 3.00 10.76
C GLN A 213 7.15 3.73 10.94
N ILE A 214 7.00 4.52 12.02
CA ILE A 214 5.77 5.26 12.31
C ILE A 214 5.83 6.64 11.67
N TYR A 215 4.75 7.05 11.00
CA TYR A 215 4.62 8.41 10.50
C TYR A 215 4.53 9.42 11.63
N THR A 216 5.22 10.54 11.47
CA THR A 216 5.15 11.62 12.45
C THR A 216 3.79 12.33 12.39
N PRO A 217 3.31 12.91 13.50
CA PRO A 217 2.11 13.76 13.48
C PRO A 217 2.20 14.89 12.46
N ARG A 218 3.38 15.47 12.26
CA ARG A 218 3.60 16.54 11.27
C ARG A 218 3.44 16.05 9.84
N PHE A 219 3.87 14.83 9.52
CA PHE A 219 3.62 14.23 8.21
C PHE A 219 2.12 13.94 8.02
N ALA A 220 1.47 13.35 9.03
CA ALA A 220 0.03 13.08 8.99
C ALA A 220 -0.79 14.36 8.76
N ARG A 221 -0.48 15.45 9.47
CA ARG A 221 -1.11 16.76 9.28
C ARG A 221 -0.91 17.29 7.86
N ALA A 222 0.32 17.21 7.35
CA ALA A 222 0.61 17.63 5.97
C ALA A 222 -0.18 16.82 4.94
N MET A 223 -0.33 15.50 5.12
CA MET A 223 -1.19 14.68 4.28
C MET A 223 -2.66 15.12 4.37
N CYS A 224 -3.18 15.34 5.58
CA CYS A 224 -4.55 15.82 5.79
C CYS A 224 -4.80 17.17 5.10
N ASP A 225 -3.82 18.09 5.13
CA ASP A 225 -3.93 19.40 4.49
C ASP A 225 -3.99 19.32 2.96
N LEU A 226 -3.52 18.21 2.38
CA LEU A 226 -3.58 17.96 0.93
C LEU A 226 -4.86 17.25 0.49
N VAL A 227 -5.67 16.71 1.40
CA VAL A 227 -6.77 15.77 1.05
C VAL A 227 -7.76 16.37 0.05
N GLU A 228 -8.24 17.59 0.26
CA GLU A 228 -9.23 18.21 -0.65
C GLU A 228 -8.63 18.50 -2.03
N ASP A 229 -7.39 18.98 -2.06
CA ASP A 229 -6.67 19.24 -3.31
C ASP A 229 -6.34 17.94 -4.04
N LEU A 230 -6.03 16.86 -3.32
CA LEU A 230 -5.81 15.52 -3.89
C LEU A 230 -7.07 15.00 -4.58
N LYS A 231 -8.23 15.14 -3.94
CA LYS A 231 -9.54 14.78 -4.53
C LYS A 231 -9.84 15.61 -5.77
N ALA A 232 -9.69 16.93 -5.67
CA ALA A 232 -10.06 17.85 -6.74
C ALA A 232 -9.21 17.67 -8.02
N THR A 233 -8.02 17.09 -7.91
CA THR A 233 -7.04 17.01 -9.01
C THR A 233 -6.61 15.59 -9.35
N CYS A 234 -7.27 14.58 -8.77
CA CYS A 234 -6.95 13.18 -9.07
C CYS A 234 -7.31 12.83 -10.52
N ARG A 235 -6.54 11.90 -11.10
CA ARG A 235 -6.69 11.44 -12.48
C ARG A 235 -6.72 9.92 -12.55
N GLY A 236 -6.96 9.41 -13.75
CA GLY A 236 -6.91 7.98 -14.04
C GLY A 236 -8.20 7.23 -13.79
N GLN A 237 -9.26 7.90 -13.32
CA GLN A 237 -10.58 7.29 -13.25
C GLN A 237 -11.03 6.91 -14.68
N PRO A 238 -11.40 5.65 -14.94
CA PRO A 238 -11.95 5.25 -16.22
C PRO A 238 -13.22 6.05 -16.54
N LYS A 239 -13.40 6.42 -17.81
CA LYS A 239 -14.67 7.01 -18.25
C LYS A 239 -15.75 5.94 -18.19
N ILE A 240 -16.77 6.14 -17.37
CA ILE A 240 -17.96 5.28 -17.35
C ILE A 240 -18.82 5.71 -18.53
N ILE A 241 -18.96 4.84 -19.53
CA ILE A 241 -19.80 5.08 -20.71
C ILE A 241 -21.11 4.32 -20.50
N GLY A 242 -22.22 5.06 -20.40
CA GLY A 242 -23.54 4.49 -20.16
C GLY A 242 -23.72 3.99 -18.73
N ASP A 243 -24.80 3.24 -18.51
CA ASP A 243 -25.05 2.58 -17.24
C ASP A 243 -24.15 1.34 -17.13
N PRO A 244 -23.42 1.16 -16.02
CA PRO A 244 -22.63 -0.04 -15.82
C PRO A 244 -23.56 -1.26 -15.81
N PRO A 245 -23.13 -2.40 -16.38
CA PRO A 245 -23.92 -3.63 -16.34
C PRO A 245 -24.23 -4.01 -14.90
N MET A 246 -25.35 -4.70 -14.70
CA MET A 246 -25.69 -5.23 -13.40
C MET A 246 -24.58 -6.16 -12.95
N ALA A 247 -24.22 -6.14 -11.67
CA ALA A 247 -23.08 -6.91 -11.20
C ALA A 247 -23.25 -8.44 -11.42
N PHE A 248 -24.50 -8.93 -11.57
CA PHE A 248 -24.79 -10.28 -12.03
C PHE A 248 -24.31 -10.53 -13.47
N GLU A 249 -24.60 -9.63 -14.40
CA GLU A 249 -24.15 -9.68 -15.80
C GLU A 249 -22.62 -9.60 -15.86
N THR A 250 -22.01 -8.72 -15.05
CA THR A 250 -20.55 -8.57 -15.02
C THR A 250 -19.86 -9.88 -14.63
N MET A 251 -20.42 -10.66 -13.70
CA MET A 251 -19.85 -11.96 -13.30
C MET A 251 -19.94 -13.03 -14.38
N GLN A 252 -20.83 -12.86 -15.37
CA GLN A 252 -21.02 -13.78 -16.48
C GLN A 252 -20.26 -13.36 -17.74
N MET A 253 -19.63 -12.18 -17.74
CA MET A 253 -18.79 -11.73 -18.85
C MET A 253 -17.55 -12.61 -19.01
N ASP A 254 -17.01 -12.65 -20.23
CA ASP A 254 -15.73 -13.29 -20.48
C ASP A 254 -14.61 -12.48 -19.83
N TRP A 255 -14.02 -13.05 -18.77
CA TRP A 255 -12.89 -12.47 -18.08
C TRP A 255 -11.59 -13.05 -18.63
N VAL A 256 -10.67 -12.17 -19.03
CA VAL A 256 -9.29 -12.59 -19.30
C VAL A 256 -8.62 -12.86 -17.96
N SER A 257 -8.42 -14.15 -17.65
CA SER A 257 -7.61 -14.56 -16.50
C SER A 257 -6.14 -14.63 -16.91
N ASP A 258 -5.34 -13.69 -16.44
CA ASP A 258 -3.88 -13.83 -16.46
C ASP A 258 -3.46 -14.47 -15.13
N SER A 259 -3.15 -15.77 -15.15
CA SER A 259 -2.78 -16.53 -13.96
C SER A 259 -1.51 -16.03 -13.28
N ASP A 260 -0.67 -15.31 -14.01
CA ASP A 260 0.62 -14.82 -13.52
C ASP A 260 0.50 -13.43 -12.89
N MET A 261 -0.57 -12.71 -13.21
CA MET A 261 -0.96 -11.48 -12.51
C MET A 261 -1.82 -11.79 -11.29
N TRP A 262 -1.58 -11.06 -10.19
CA TRP A 262 -2.35 -11.17 -8.94
C TRP A 262 -2.18 -12.48 -8.16
N GLN A 263 -1.09 -13.20 -8.39
CA GLN A 263 -0.78 -14.51 -7.78
C GLN A 263 -0.70 -14.50 -6.24
N PHE A 264 -0.45 -13.34 -5.62
CA PHE A 264 -0.28 -13.18 -4.18
C PHE A 264 -1.45 -12.44 -3.51
N VAL A 265 -2.40 -11.86 -4.26
CA VAL A 265 -3.57 -11.18 -3.64
C VAL A 265 -4.36 -12.14 -2.75
N ASP A 266 -4.41 -13.42 -3.17
CA ASP A 266 -5.07 -14.50 -2.46
C ASP A 266 -6.58 -14.27 -2.35
N PHE A 267 -7.24 -14.10 -3.50
CA PHE A 267 -8.69 -13.88 -3.57
C PHE A 267 -9.49 -15.07 -3.02
N GLN A 268 -8.95 -16.29 -3.11
CA GLN A 268 -9.57 -17.50 -2.57
C GLN A 268 -9.68 -17.46 -1.04
N GLU A 269 -8.65 -16.97 -0.36
CA GLU A 269 -8.66 -16.82 1.10
C GLU A 269 -9.73 -15.81 1.54
N ILE A 270 -9.85 -14.68 0.84
CA ILE A 270 -10.88 -13.66 1.11
C ILE A 270 -12.28 -14.21 0.91
N TYR A 271 -12.48 -14.91 -0.20
CA TYR A 271 -13.75 -15.56 -0.48
C TYR A 271 -14.12 -16.55 0.63
N SER A 272 -13.18 -17.40 1.03
CA SER A 272 -13.36 -18.38 2.10
C SER A 272 -13.68 -17.72 3.44
N TYR A 273 -12.98 -16.63 3.76
CA TYR A 273 -13.24 -15.81 4.95
C TYR A 273 -14.67 -15.26 4.95
N LEU A 274 -15.11 -14.63 3.86
CA LEU A 274 -16.47 -14.08 3.75
C LEU A 274 -17.53 -15.19 3.85
N ARG A 275 -17.34 -16.31 3.13
CA ARG A 275 -18.25 -17.46 3.13
C ARG A 275 -18.33 -18.18 4.47
N GLY A 276 -17.28 -18.16 5.27
CA GLY A 276 -17.26 -18.70 6.62
C GLY A 276 -18.15 -17.93 7.60
N SER A 277 -18.57 -16.70 7.26
CA SER A 277 -19.42 -15.89 8.11
C SER A 277 -20.87 -16.39 8.12
N LYS A 278 -21.37 -16.77 9.31
CA LYS A 278 -22.80 -17.08 9.54
C LYS A 278 -23.73 -15.88 9.30
N ARG A 279 -23.18 -14.67 9.22
CA ARG A 279 -23.92 -13.42 9.01
C ARG A 279 -23.93 -12.97 7.54
N LEU A 280 -23.21 -13.68 6.65
CA LEU A 280 -23.21 -13.34 5.23
C LEU A 280 -24.61 -13.59 4.64
N GLN A 281 -25.26 -12.53 4.21
CA GLN A 281 -26.52 -12.60 3.47
C GLN A 281 -26.22 -12.48 1.98
N ILE A 282 -26.47 -13.56 1.24
CA ILE A 282 -26.33 -13.58 -0.22
C ILE A 282 -27.74 -13.39 -0.80
N PRO A 283 -27.98 -12.34 -1.61
CA PRO A 283 -29.28 -12.15 -2.24
C PRO A 283 -29.60 -13.33 -3.17
N ASP A 284 -30.88 -13.67 -3.31
CA ASP A 284 -31.28 -14.92 -3.98
C ASP A 284 -30.81 -14.99 -5.44
N MET A 285 -30.81 -13.87 -6.16
CA MET A 285 -30.30 -13.77 -7.53
C MET A 285 -28.81 -14.14 -7.66
N TRP A 286 -28.02 -14.03 -6.58
CA TRP A 286 -26.58 -14.34 -6.58
C TRP A 286 -26.26 -15.79 -6.19
N ARG A 287 -27.19 -16.49 -5.53
CA ARG A 287 -26.95 -17.86 -5.05
C ARG A 287 -26.52 -18.84 -6.14
N PRO A 288 -27.02 -18.77 -7.40
CA PRO A 288 -26.57 -19.67 -8.45
C PRO A 288 -25.12 -19.44 -8.90
N LEU A 289 -24.62 -18.19 -8.78
CA LEU A 289 -23.29 -17.80 -9.26
C LEU A 289 -22.20 -17.91 -8.20
N VAL A 290 -22.56 -17.88 -6.92
CA VAL A 290 -21.62 -17.82 -5.80
C VAL A 290 -21.39 -19.25 -5.27
N PRO A 291 -20.27 -19.92 -5.61
CA PRO A 291 -20.08 -21.32 -5.29
C PRO A 291 -19.98 -21.57 -3.78
N LYS A 292 -20.51 -22.68 -3.27
CA LYS A 292 -20.48 -22.90 -1.80
C LYS A 292 -19.05 -22.94 -1.23
N LYS A 293 -18.09 -23.42 -2.02
CA LYS A 293 -16.64 -23.47 -1.78
C LYS A 293 -15.91 -23.18 -3.09
N LEU A 294 -14.73 -22.57 -3.02
CA LEU A 294 -13.78 -22.55 -4.14
C LEU A 294 -12.89 -23.78 -3.99
N ASN A 295 -12.70 -24.52 -5.09
CA ASN A 295 -11.75 -25.63 -5.15
C ASN A 295 -10.32 -25.09 -5.23
#